data_AF-A0A0F9TDD4-F1
#
_entry.id   AF-A0A0F9TDD4-F1
#
_cell.length_a   1.000
_cell.length_b   1.000
_cell.length_c   1.000
_cell.angle_alpha   90.00
_cell.angle_beta   90.00
_cell.angle_gamma   90.00
#
_symmetry.space_group_name_H-M   'P 1'
#
loop_
_entity.id
_entity.type
_entity.pdbx_description
1 polymer ?
#
loop_
_entity_poly.entity_id
_entity_poly.type
_entity_poly.pdbx_seq_one_letter_code
_entity_poly.pdbx_strand_id
1 'polypeptide(L)'
;MTKSILADLLEGGTSCSLPQHKWVSWWMLFHKRQYVIDKIKKPLMKAIVTLAMRYPEATKDHTLLPKTHILIDIQNKFFEYENNKGRDALFRAMWRMFIIEYEHDGYYRDRIDWVIEEIVKSGWGIRPIRFPVKCWKEKC
;
A
#
# COMPACT_ATOMS: atom_id res chain seq x y z
N MET A 1 31.00 53.80 -0.17
CA MET A 1 31.88 53.08 -1.10
C MET A 1 31.40 51.63 -1.16
N THR A 2 30.25 51.43 -1.81
CA THR A 2 29.45 50.20 -1.85
C THR A 2 29.48 49.69 -3.27
N LYS A 3 30.34 48.71 -3.56
CA LYS A 3 30.36 47.99 -4.83
C LYS A 3 30.11 46.51 -4.57
N SER A 4 28.92 46.09 -4.99
CA SER A 4 28.68 44.87 -5.78
C SER A 4 29.10 43.52 -5.20
N ILE A 5 28.29 42.99 -4.29
CA ILE A 5 28.23 41.53 -3.97
C ILE A 5 27.17 40.81 -4.83
N LEU A 6 26.40 41.55 -5.66
CA LEU A 6 25.27 41.03 -6.43
C LEU A 6 25.63 40.45 -7.81
N ALA A 7 26.90 40.45 -8.22
CA ALA A 7 27.32 39.95 -9.53
C ALA A 7 27.64 38.44 -9.56
N ASP A 8 27.99 37.82 -8.43
CA ASP A 8 28.46 36.42 -8.41
C ASP A 8 27.35 35.36 -8.30
N LEU A 9 26.08 35.77 -8.19
CA LEU A 9 24.94 34.85 -8.09
C LEU A 9 24.29 34.50 -9.44
N LEU A 10 24.74 35.08 -10.55
CA LEU A 10 24.10 34.89 -11.87
C LEU A 10 24.93 34.10 -12.90
N GLU A 11 26.20 33.75 -12.61
CA GLU A 11 27.06 33.07 -13.59
C GLU A 11 27.37 31.58 -13.26
N GLY A 12 26.85 31.07 -12.14
CA GLY A 12 27.00 29.67 -11.72
C GLY A 12 25.97 28.71 -12.32
N GLY A 13 25.46 28.97 -13.52
CA GLY A 13 24.53 28.12 -14.24
C GLY A 13 25.23 26.88 -14.83
N THR A 14 25.78 26.01 -13.98
CA THR A 14 26.20 24.68 -14.41
C THR A 14 24.96 23.92 -14.85
N SER A 15 24.72 23.93 -16.16
CA SER A 15 23.71 23.09 -16.79
C SER A 15 24.01 21.64 -16.43
N CYS A 16 23.31 21.12 -15.43
CA CYS A 16 23.25 19.70 -15.12
C CYS A 16 22.48 19.01 -16.26
N SER A 17 23.11 18.93 -17.43
CA SER A 17 22.69 18.04 -18.48
C SER A 17 22.89 16.62 -17.96
N LEU A 18 21.80 16.01 -17.48
CA LEU A 18 21.79 14.60 -17.12
C LEU A 18 22.31 13.81 -18.33
N PRO A 19 23.33 12.95 -18.16
CA PRO A 19 23.94 12.23 -19.29
C PRO A 19 22.85 11.48 -20.05
N GLN A 20 22.79 11.68 -21.37
CA GLN A 20 21.72 11.21 -22.27
C GLN A 20 21.35 9.73 -22.07
N HIS A 21 22.30 8.90 -21.65
CA HIS A 21 22.08 7.47 -21.35
C HIS A 21 21.11 7.20 -20.18
N LYS A 22 21.01 8.10 -19.19
CA LYS A 22 20.10 7.92 -18.03
C LYS A 22 18.62 8.04 -18.42
N TRP A 23 18.31 8.86 -19.43
CA TRP A 23 16.93 9.09 -19.88
C TRP A 23 16.33 7.85 -20.56
N VAL A 24 17.08 7.19 -21.43
CA VAL A 24 16.62 5.98 -22.14
C VAL A 24 16.36 4.84 -21.15
N SER A 25 17.24 4.64 -20.17
CA SER A 25 17.06 3.64 -19.10
C SER A 25 15.80 3.91 -18.27
N TRP A 26 15.61 5.15 -17.82
CA TRP A 26 14.42 5.54 -17.06
C TRP A 26 13.13 5.34 -17.87
N TRP A 27 13.14 5.72 -19.15
CA TRP A 27 12.00 5.55 -20.05
C TRP A 27 11.66 4.07 -20.27
N MET A 28 12.65 3.21 -20.48
CA MET A 28 12.45 1.75 -20.58
C MET A 28 11.87 1.16 -19.30
N LEU A 29 12.36 1.57 -18.13
CA LEU A 29 11.83 1.12 -16.83
C LEU A 29 10.38 1.57 -16.64
N PHE A 30 10.04 2.79 -17.05
CA PHE A 30 8.67 3.30 -17.02
C PHE A 30 7.73 2.45 -17.89
N HIS A 31 8.14 2.13 -19.13
CA HIS A 31 7.32 1.33 -20.05
C HIS A 31 7.14 -0.11 -19.57
N LYS A 32 8.20 -0.74 -19.04
CA LYS A 32 8.10 -2.07 -18.43
C LYS A 32 7.16 -2.07 -17.22
N ARG A 33 7.26 -1.05 -16.36
CA ARG A 33 6.37 -0.89 -15.21
C ARG A 33 4.91 -0.70 -15.66
N GLN A 34 4.67 0.18 -16.63
CA GLN A 34 3.34 0.44 -17.16
C GLN A 34 2.73 -0.81 -17.80
N TYR A 35 3.54 -1.57 -18.55
CA TYR A 35 3.14 -2.85 -19.11
C TYR A 35 2.68 -3.83 -18.02
N VAL A 36 3.46 -4.01 -16.95
CA VAL A 36 3.07 -4.88 -15.82
C VAL A 36 1.77 -4.39 -15.16
N ILE A 37 1.63 -3.08 -14.97
CA ILE A 37 0.41 -2.50 -14.40
C ILE A 37 -0.80 -2.81 -15.29
N ASP A 38 -0.70 -2.59 -16.59
CA ASP A 38 -1.83 -2.70 -17.51
C ASP A 38 -2.18 -4.13 -17.89
N LYS A 39 -1.17 -4.98 -18.13
CA LYS A 39 -1.36 -6.34 -18.62
C LYS A 39 -1.47 -7.38 -17.53
N ILE A 40 -0.98 -7.10 -16.33
CA ILE A 40 -0.99 -8.07 -15.21
C ILE A 40 -1.84 -7.53 -14.07
N LYS A 41 -1.50 -6.35 -13.53
CA LYS A 41 -2.14 -5.86 -12.30
C LYS A 41 -3.62 -5.52 -12.49
N LYS A 42 -3.98 -4.77 -13.54
CA LYS A 42 -5.37 -4.40 -13.84
C LYS A 42 -6.29 -5.63 -14.00
N PRO A 43 -6.00 -6.62 -14.87
CA PRO A 43 -6.86 -7.78 -15.02
C PRO A 43 -6.92 -8.63 -13.74
N LEU A 44 -5.80 -8.79 -13.02
CA LEU A 44 -5.79 -9.51 -11.76
C LEU A 44 -6.67 -8.84 -10.69
N MET A 45 -6.60 -7.51 -10.55
CA MET A 45 -7.48 -6.78 -9.65
C MET A 45 -8.96 -6.97 -10.01
N LYS A 46 -9.29 -6.92 -11.30
CA LYS A 46 -10.65 -7.15 -11.76
C LYS A 46 -11.12 -8.56 -11.39
N ALA A 47 -10.27 -9.57 -11.61
CA ALA A 47 -10.58 -10.96 -11.24
C ALA A 47 -10.81 -11.12 -9.73
N ILE A 48 -9.96 -10.52 -8.90
CA ILE A 48 -10.10 -10.54 -7.44
C ILE A 48 -11.42 -9.90 -7.00
N VAL A 49 -11.75 -8.72 -7.54
CA VAL A 49 -13.01 -8.04 -7.22
C VAL A 49 -14.20 -8.89 -7.66
N THR A 50 -14.18 -9.43 -8.88
CA THR A 50 -15.26 -10.29 -9.39
C THR A 50 -15.42 -11.55 -8.55
N LEU A 51 -14.33 -12.16 -8.09
CA LEU A 51 -14.36 -13.33 -7.22
C LEU A 51 -14.96 -12.97 -5.84
N ALA A 52 -14.49 -11.89 -5.22
CA ALA A 52 -14.97 -11.47 -3.90
C ALA A 52 -16.46 -11.11 -3.89
N MET A 53 -16.99 -10.55 -4.99
CA MET A 53 -18.40 -10.22 -5.12
C MET A 53 -19.33 -11.45 -5.14
N ARG A 54 -18.79 -12.67 -5.31
CA ARG A 54 -19.57 -13.91 -5.19
C ARG A 54 -19.94 -14.25 -3.75
N TYR A 55 -19.20 -13.70 -2.79
CA TYR A 55 -19.45 -13.91 -1.38
C TYR A 55 -20.26 -12.76 -0.78
N PRO A 56 -21.20 -13.05 0.15
CA PRO A 56 -21.92 -12.01 0.86
C PRO A 56 -20.97 -11.14 1.68
N GLU A 57 -21.41 -9.94 2.02
CA GLU A 57 -20.67 -9.09 2.94
C GLU A 57 -20.71 -9.67 4.36
N ALA A 58 -19.55 -9.78 4.99
CA ALA A 58 -19.44 -10.23 6.36
C ALA A 58 -19.92 -9.11 7.29
N THR A 59 -20.98 -9.39 8.04
CA THR A 59 -21.51 -8.52 9.10
C THR A 59 -21.38 -9.21 10.45
N LYS A 60 -21.46 -8.44 11.54
CA LYS A 60 -21.41 -9.02 12.91
C LYS A 60 -22.56 -10.00 13.15
N ASP A 61 -23.71 -9.79 12.51
CA ASP A 61 -24.88 -10.67 12.61
C ASP A 61 -24.69 -11.99 11.86
N HIS A 62 -23.82 -12.03 10.86
CA HIS A 62 -23.55 -13.22 10.03
C HIS A 62 -22.25 -13.93 10.41
N THR A 63 -21.61 -13.55 11.52
CA THR A 63 -20.32 -14.09 11.97
C THR A 63 -20.41 -14.55 13.41
N LEU A 64 -19.78 -15.68 13.72
CA LEU A 64 -19.85 -16.38 15.00
C LEU A 64 -18.67 -16.04 15.91
N LEU A 65 -17.49 -15.82 15.33
CA LEU A 65 -16.26 -15.64 16.12
C LEU A 65 -16.14 -14.20 16.64
N PRO A 66 -15.88 -13.99 17.96
CA PRO A 66 -15.64 -12.65 18.50
C PRO A 66 -14.45 -11.94 17.85
N LYS A 67 -13.41 -12.68 17.47
CA LYS A 67 -12.25 -12.11 16.76
C LYS A 67 -12.62 -11.59 15.37
N THR A 68 -13.56 -12.22 14.70
CA THR A 68 -14.08 -11.73 13.42
C THR A 68 -14.83 -10.42 13.56
N HIS A 69 -15.56 -10.22 14.66
CA HIS A 69 -16.20 -8.93 14.94
C HIS A 69 -15.18 -7.80 15.10
N ILE A 70 -14.02 -8.09 15.70
CA ILE A 70 -12.89 -7.15 15.79
C ILE A 70 -12.35 -6.81 14.39
N LEU A 71 -12.21 -7.81 13.50
CA LEU A 71 -11.77 -7.57 12.12
C LEU A 71 -12.75 -6.68 11.35
N ILE A 72 -14.06 -6.87 11.54
CA ILE A 72 -15.10 -6.02 10.96
C ILE A 72 -14.99 -4.58 11.48
N ASP A 73 -14.73 -4.39 12.77
CA ASP A 73 -14.53 -3.04 13.34
C ASP A 73 -13.28 -2.36 12.78
N ILE A 74 -12.19 -3.11 12.60
CA ILE A 74 -10.97 -2.60 11.98
C ILE A 74 -11.22 -2.25 10.51
N GLN A 75 -11.96 -3.08 9.77
CA GLN A 75 -12.35 -2.80 8.40
C GLN A 75 -13.15 -1.48 8.30
N ASN A 76 -14.16 -1.31 9.15
CA ASN A 76 -14.98 -0.10 9.19
C ASN A 76 -14.10 1.13 9.45
N LYS A 77 -13.24 1.06 10.47
CA LYS A 77 -12.29 2.12 10.78
C LYS A 77 -11.33 2.40 9.62
N PHE A 78 -10.84 1.37 8.92
CA PHE A 78 -10.00 1.55 7.74
C PHE A 78 -10.71 2.39 6.66
N PHE A 79 -11.99 2.11 6.38
CA PHE A 79 -12.77 2.86 5.39
C PHE A 79 -13.22 4.24 5.85
N GLU A 80 -13.17 4.55 7.14
CA GLU A 80 -13.33 5.94 7.63
C GLU A 80 -12.15 6.83 7.20
N TYR A 81 -10.93 6.26 7.11
CA TYR A 81 -9.71 7.00 6.75
C TYR A 81 -9.31 6.87 5.28
N GLU A 82 -9.69 5.79 4.60
CA GLU A 82 -9.34 5.55 3.20
C GLU A 82 -10.20 6.42 2.26
N ASN A 83 -9.56 7.29 1.47
CA ASN A 83 -10.26 8.19 0.53
C ASN A 83 -10.02 7.84 -0.95
N ASN A 84 -9.25 6.79 -1.25
CA ASN A 84 -8.87 6.45 -2.61
C ASN A 84 -9.98 5.69 -3.35
N LYS A 85 -10.87 6.45 -4.00
CA LYS A 85 -11.97 5.91 -4.82
C LYS A 85 -11.51 4.89 -5.88
N GLY A 86 -10.29 5.04 -6.41
CA GLY A 86 -9.74 4.11 -7.42
C GLY A 86 -9.32 2.74 -6.86
N ARG A 87 -9.27 2.60 -5.53
CA ARG A 87 -8.84 1.38 -4.83
C ARG A 87 -9.89 0.81 -3.88
N ASP A 88 -10.93 1.57 -3.56
CA ASP A 88 -12.00 1.18 -2.64
C ASP A 88 -12.55 -0.23 -2.93
N ALA A 89 -12.97 -0.50 -4.17
CA ALA A 89 -13.50 -1.81 -4.56
C ALA A 89 -12.50 -2.97 -4.33
N LEU A 90 -11.20 -2.74 -4.57
CA LEU A 90 -10.18 -3.75 -4.31
C LEU A 90 -10.00 -3.97 -2.81
N PHE A 91 -9.93 -2.91 -2.01
CA PHE A 91 -9.81 -3.04 -0.55
C PHE A 91 -11.02 -3.73 0.05
N ARG A 92 -12.23 -3.42 -0.38
CA ARG A 92 -13.45 -4.10 0.08
C ARG A 92 -13.43 -5.58 -0.28
N ALA A 93 -13.01 -5.90 -1.50
CA ALA A 93 -12.83 -7.28 -1.94
C ALA A 93 -11.81 -8.04 -1.09
N MET A 94 -10.65 -7.43 -0.80
CA MET A 94 -9.60 -8.04 0.03
C MET A 94 -10.07 -8.26 1.47
N TRP A 95 -10.69 -7.25 2.09
CA TRP A 95 -11.25 -7.38 3.44
C TRP A 95 -12.33 -8.47 3.50
N ARG A 96 -13.23 -8.51 2.52
CA ARG A 96 -14.27 -9.53 2.43
C ARG A 96 -13.68 -10.93 2.37
N MET A 97 -12.76 -11.19 1.45
CA MET A 97 -12.11 -12.51 1.36
C MET A 97 -11.36 -12.84 2.63
N PHE A 98 -10.59 -11.89 3.18
CA PHE A 98 -9.81 -12.10 4.40
C PHE A 98 -10.69 -12.50 5.59
N ILE A 99 -11.80 -11.79 5.82
CA ILE A 99 -12.73 -12.07 6.91
C ILE A 99 -13.41 -13.43 6.72
N ILE A 100 -13.82 -13.77 5.49
CA ILE A 100 -14.46 -15.06 5.19
C ILE A 100 -13.51 -16.23 5.46
N GLU A 101 -12.27 -16.15 4.97
CA GLU A 101 -11.27 -17.20 5.20
C GLU A 101 -10.95 -17.32 6.69
N TYR A 102 -10.84 -16.20 7.41
CA TYR A 102 -10.59 -16.21 8.85
C TYR A 102 -11.75 -16.81 9.66
N GLU A 103 -12.99 -16.54 9.27
CA GLU A 103 -14.19 -17.05 9.93
C GLU A 103 -14.38 -18.55 9.72
N HIS A 104 -14.22 -19.02 8.48
CA HIS A 104 -14.65 -20.36 8.07
C HIS A 104 -13.53 -21.39 7.93
N ASP A 105 -12.26 -20.98 7.81
CA ASP A 105 -11.13 -21.90 7.71
C ASP A 105 -10.23 -21.81 8.96
N GLY A 106 -10.29 -22.85 9.79
CA GLY A 106 -9.47 -22.95 11.00
C GLY A 106 -7.97 -22.96 10.72
N TYR A 107 -7.52 -23.56 9.61
CA TYR A 107 -6.10 -23.58 9.25
C TYR A 107 -5.59 -22.17 8.93
N TYR A 108 -6.32 -21.41 8.10
CA TYR A 108 -5.91 -20.04 7.79
C TYR A 108 -6.00 -19.12 9.01
N ARG A 109 -7.05 -19.26 9.82
CA ARG A 109 -7.20 -18.53 11.07
C ARG A 109 -5.99 -18.70 11.99
N ASP A 110 -5.58 -19.93 12.26
CA ASP A 110 -4.46 -20.22 13.16
C ASP A 110 -3.13 -19.66 12.63
N ARG A 111 -2.93 -19.69 11.30
CA ARG A 111 -1.75 -19.10 10.66
C ARG A 111 -1.75 -17.58 10.71
N ILE A 112 -2.90 -16.95 10.52
CA ILE A 112 -3.05 -15.50 10.62
C ILE A 112 -2.80 -15.05 12.06
N ASP A 113 -3.38 -15.74 13.04
CA ASP A 113 -3.18 -15.46 14.46
C ASP A 113 -1.70 -15.56 14.84
N TRP A 114 -1.03 -16.64 14.41
CA TRP A 114 0.40 -16.82 14.63
C TRP A 114 1.24 -15.69 13.99
N VAL A 115 0.95 -15.29 12.75
CA VAL A 115 1.67 -14.18 12.09
C VAL A 115 1.47 -12.87 12.84
N ILE A 116 0.24 -12.57 13.28
CA ILE A 116 -0.05 -11.36 14.06
C ILE A 116 0.71 -11.38 15.39
N GLU A 117 0.73 -12.53 16.05
CA GLU A 117 1.47 -12.74 17.30
C GLU A 117 2.97 -12.47 17.10
N GLU A 118 3.59 -13.01 16.06
CA GLU A 118 5.01 -12.79 15.76
C GLU A 118 5.32 -11.33 15.41
N ILE A 119 4.43 -10.64 14.68
CA ILE A 119 4.54 -9.21 14.41
C ILE A 119 4.54 -8.42 15.73
N VAL A 120 3.60 -8.71 16.63
CA VAL A 120 3.51 -8.04 17.93
C VAL A 120 4.75 -8.32 18.79
N LYS A 121 5.17 -9.58 18.87
CA LYS A 121 6.38 -9.99 19.63
C LYS A 121 7.66 -9.34 19.10
N SER A 122 7.76 -9.14 17.79
CA SER A 122 8.93 -8.50 17.17
C SER A 122 9.09 -7.03 17.53
N GLY A 123 8.10 -6.42 18.20
CA GLY A 123 8.07 -4.99 18.49
C GLY A 123 7.74 -4.16 17.25
N TRP A 124 7.15 -4.75 16.21
CA TRP A 124 6.67 -4.02 15.04
C TRP A 124 5.56 -3.06 15.46
N GLY A 125 5.92 -1.79 15.67
CA GLY A 125 5.01 -0.73 16.09
C GLY A 125 4.48 0.10 14.92
N ILE A 126 3.40 0.84 15.19
CA ILE A 126 2.87 1.87 14.28
C ILE A 126 3.94 2.96 14.12
N ARG A 127 4.37 3.24 12.88
CA ARG A 127 5.33 4.32 12.64
C ARG A 127 4.70 5.67 13.02
N PRO A 128 5.46 6.59 13.65
CA PRO A 128 4.96 7.93 13.91
C PRO A 128 4.49 8.60 12.62
N ILE A 129 3.39 9.34 12.70
CA ILE A 129 2.87 10.14 11.59
C ILE A 129 3.99 11.08 11.15
N ARG A 130 4.46 10.93 9.88
CA ARG A 130 5.59 11.63 9.20
C ARG A 130 6.91 10.87 9.05
N PHE A 131 7.03 9.62 9.48
CA PHE A 131 8.23 8.83 9.16
C PHE A 131 8.33 8.52 7.65
N PRO A 132 9.50 8.73 7.00
CA PRO A 132 9.66 8.52 5.56
C PRO A 132 9.51 7.04 5.18
N VAL A 133 8.47 6.73 4.41
CA VAL A 133 8.09 5.37 3.99
C VAL A 133 9.05 4.74 2.95
N LYS A 134 10.13 5.45 2.57
CA LYS A 134 10.98 5.09 1.42
C LYS A 134 12.30 4.41 1.74
N CYS A 135 12.73 4.32 3.00
CA CYS A 135 14.05 3.77 3.36
C CYS A 135 13.91 2.43 4.07
N TRP A 136 13.82 1.33 3.33
CA TRP A 136 13.92 -0.02 3.91
C TRP A 136 15.40 -0.35 4.15
N LYS A 137 15.93 0.16 5.27
CA LYS A 137 17.13 -0.24 6.05
C LYS A 137 17.46 0.97 6.95
N GLU A 138 16.75 1.13 8.05
CA GLU A 138 16.93 2.29 8.92
C GLU A 138 18.21 2.17 9.79
N LYS A 139 19.12 3.13 9.67
CA LYS A 139 19.33 4.15 10.72
C LYS A 139 19.29 5.52 10.04
N CYS A 140 18.77 6.52 10.75
CA CYS A 140 18.79 7.91 10.32
C CYS A 140 20.22 8.40 10.08
#